data_AF-A0AAV8X800-F1
#
_entry.id   AF-A0AAV8X800-F1
#
_cell.length_a   1.000
_cell.length_b   1.000
_cell.length_c   1.000
_cell.angle_alpha   90.00
_cell.angle_beta   90.00
_cell.angle_gamma   90.00
#
_symmetry.space_group_name_H-M   'P 1'
#
loop_
_entity.id
_entity.type
_entity.pdbx_description
1 polymer ?
#
loop_
_entity_poly.entity_id
_entity_poly.type
_entity_poly.pdbx_seq_one_letter_code
_entity_poly.pdbx_strand_id
1 'polypeptide(L)'
;MKTKQHRFGIKLYVLYDCVTGIVLVFIVYVSQQSHHQAEDVKGLGSSGSIVAKLMDLYLNKGHSLFTDNYYGSSILSQYLHEKKTNSCGTVRANRKHMPVLKEKLKKGETSWKSCGHMIVLKWKDRRDVTMITTMHEHEIVALEKNLQIY
;
A
#
# COMPACT_ATOMS: atom_id res chain seq x y z
N MET A 1 15.63 14.43 -0.10
CA MET A 1 14.19 14.51 -0.44
C MET A 1 13.62 15.85 -0.01
N LYS A 2 12.88 16.57 -0.87
CA LYS A 2 12.46 17.97 -0.64
C LYS A 2 11.60 18.19 0.62
N THR A 3 10.77 17.22 1.01
CA THR A 3 9.83 17.33 2.13
C THR A 3 10.33 16.70 3.44
N LYS A 4 11.56 16.17 3.47
CA LYS A 4 12.15 15.59 4.68
C LYS A 4 12.95 16.67 5.42
N GLN A 5 13.00 16.58 6.75
CA GLN A 5 13.75 17.50 7.61
C GLN A 5 15.21 17.66 7.16
N HIS A 6 15.88 16.54 6.87
CA HIS A 6 17.19 16.53 6.22
C HIS A 6 17.05 16.27 4.71
N ARG A 7 17.55 17.22 3.92
CA ARG A 7 17.45 17.15 2.44
C ARG A 7 18.37 16.08 1.84
N PHE A 8 19.50 15.82 2.48
CA PHE A 8 20.51 14.85 2.07
C PHE A 8 20.56 13.72 3.10
N GLY A 9 20.71 12.49 2.62
CA GLY A 9 20.75 11.30 3.46
C GLY A 9 20.54 10.03 2.66
N ILE A 10 20.73 8.90 3.33
CA ILE A 10 20.51 7.57 2.77
C ILE A 10 19.01 7.27 2.85
N LYS A 11 18.43 6.83 1.73
CA LYS A 11 17.03 6.38 1.69
C LYS A 11 16.98 4.87 1.87
N LEU A 12 16.14 4.41 2.79
CA LEU A 12 15.87 3.00 3.05
C LEU A 12 14.43 2.65 2.66
N TYR A 13 14.25 1.45 2.14
CA TYR A 13 12.97 0.75 2.10
C TYR A 13 12.96 -0.24 3.26
N VAL A 14 11.91 -0.25 4.08
CA VAL A 14 11.89 -1.01 5.35
C VAL A 14 10.60 -1.80 5.42
N LEU A 15 10.71 -3.09 5.73
CA LEU A 15 9.63 -3.93 6.21
C LEU A 15 9.84 -4.13 7.71
N TYR A 16 8.78 -3.90 8.48
CA TYR A 16 8.80 -4.07 9.93
C TYR A 16 7.49 -4.72 10.38
N ASP A 17 7.54 -5.39 11.52
CA ASP A 17 6.39 -5.93 12.20
C ASP A 17 5.67 -4.80 12.96
N CYS A 18 4.39 -4.56 12.64
CA CYS A 18 3.66 -3.41 13.16
C CYS A 18 3.28 -3.52 14.65
N VAL A 19 3.28 -4.73 15.22
CA VAL A 19 2.92 -4.97 16.62
C VAL A 19 4.13 -4.78 17.53
N THR A 20 5.27 -5.36 17.14
CA THR A 20 6.51 -5.35 17.93
C THR A 20 7.43 -4.18 17.58
N GLY A 21 7.26 -3.56 16.41
CA GLY A 21 8.15 -2.52 15.89
C GLY A 21 9.48 -3.04 15.36
N ILE A 22 9.69 -4.36 15.30
CA ILE A 22 10.95 -4.96 14.85
C ILE A 22 11.11 -4.81 13.34
N VAL A 23 12.27 -4.30 12.91
CA VAL A 23 12.65 -4.28 11.49
C VAL A 23 12.99 -5.71 11.04
N LEU A 24 12.25 -6.19 10.06
CA LEU A 24 12.40 -7.53 9.50
C LEU A 24 13.42 -7.55 8.36
N VAL A 25 13.29 -6.59 7.44
CA VAL A 25 14.14 -6.47 6.24
C VAL A 25 14.26 -5.00 5.84
N PHE A 26 15.41 -4.59 5.32
CA PHE A 26 15.54 -3.29 4.65
C PHE A 26 16.39 -3.38 3.38
N ILE A 27 16.16 -2.43 2.47
CA ILE A 27 16.92 -2.28 1.22
C ILE A 27 17.41 -0.83 1.15
N VAL A 28 18.70 -0.66 0.88
CA VAL A 28 19.29 0.67 0.62
C VAL A 28 18.96 1.11 -0.81
N TYR A 29 18.35 2.28 -0.95
CA TYR A 29 18.11 2.88 -2.26
C TYR A 29 19.42 3.39 -2.87
N VAL A 30 19.76 2.92 -4.07
CA VAL A 30 20.93 3.35 -4.83
C VAL A 30 20.50 3.98 -6.14
N SER A 31 20.85 5.27 -6.34
CA SER A 31 20.34 6.11 -7.43
C SER A 31 20.82 5.72 -8.84
N GLN A 32 21.95 5.02 -8.97
CA GLN A 32 22.48 4.60 -10.27
C GLN A 32 22.01 3.21 -10.72
N GLN A 33 21.55 2.36 -9.80
CA GLN A 33 21.03 1.01 -10.09
C GLN A 33 19.50 0.92 -9.95
N SER A 34 18.80 2.03 -9.71
CA SER A 34 17.36 2.01 -9.40
C SER A 34 16.43 1.58 -10.54
N HIS A 35 16.94 1.39 -11.76
CA HIS A 35 16.24 0.67 -12.83
C HIS A 35 16.39 -0.87 -12.76
N HIS A 36 17.30 -1.39 -11.91
CA HIS A 36 17.71 -2.80 -11.87
C HIS A 36 17.71 -3.45 -10.46
N GLN A 37 17.45 -2.73 -9.37
CA GLN A 37 17.56 -3.33 -8.01
C GLN A 37 16.48 -4.37 -7.68
N ALA A 38 15.37 -4.34 -8.40
CA ALA A 38 14.47 -5.46 -8.55
C ALA A 38 14.01 -5.41 -10.01
N GLU A 39 14.41 -6.41 -10.79
CA GLU A 39 13.82 -6.63 -12.11
C GLU A 39 12.28 -6.57 -11.98
N ASP A 40 11.59 -6.14 -13.03
CA ASP A 40 10.14 -6.06 -12.98
C ASP A 40 9.55 -7.47 -12.85
N VAL A 41 9.42 -7.94 -11.60
CA VAL A 41 8.87 -9.23 -11.27
C VAL A 41 7.42 -9.18 -11.71
N LYS A 42 7.10 -9.87 -12.81
CA LYS A 42 5.72 -10.06 -13.28
C LYS A 42 4.94 -8.76 -13.57
N GLY A 43 5.60 -7.66 -13.94
CA GLY A 43 4.89 -6.42 -14.31
C GLY A 43 4.37 -5.60 -13.13
N LEU A 44 4.94 -5.78 -11.93
CA LEU A 44 4.61 -5.02 -10.72
C LEU A 44 5.10 -3.56 -10.76
N GLY A 45 6.03 -3.25 -11.65
CA GLY A 45 6.74 -1.98 -11.71
C GLY A 45 7.68 -1.77 -10.53
N SER A 46 8.54 -0.76 -10.60
CA SER A 46 9.65 -0.58 -9.65
C SER A 46 9.22 -0.55 -8.18
N SER A 47 8.10 0.11 -7.86
CA SER A 47 7.60 0.18 -6.47
C SER A 47 7.05 -1.16 -5.97
N GLY A 48 6.37 -1.91 -6.84
CA GLY A 48 5.83 -3.23 -6.50
C GLY A 48 6.93 -4.29 -6.39
N SER A 49 7.94 -4.24 -7.26
CA SER A 49 9.10 -5.13 -7.19
C SER A 49 9.91 -4.95 -5.90
N ILE A 50 10.02 -3.72 -5.38
CA ILE A 50 10.62 -3.46 -4.06
C ILE A 50 9.82 -4.16 -2.96
N VAL A 51 8.48 -4.08 -3.00
CA VAL A 51 7.62 -4.75 -2.01
C VAL A 51 7.77 -6.26 -2.11
N ALA A 52 7.72 -6.83 -3.32
CA ALA A 52 7.89 -8.27 -3.52
C ALA A 52 9.23 -8.76 -2.95
N LYS A 53 10.32 -8.00 -3.17
CA LYS A 53 11.65 -8.32 -2.64
C LYS A 53 11.72 -8.23 -1.11
N LEU A 54 11.10 -7.22 -0.50
CA LEU A 54 11.03 -7.11 0.97
C LEU A 54 10.23 -8.26 1.59
N MET A 55 9.16 -8.68 0.90
CA MET A 55 8.23 -9.71 1.39
C MET A 55 8.66 -11.14 1.08
N ASP A 56 9.74 -11.39 0.35
CA ASP A 56 10.08 -12.71 -0.21
C ASP A 56 10.05 -13.85 0.83
N LEU A 57 10.60 -13.62 2.02
CA LEU A 57 10.61 -14.58 3.14
C LEU A 57 9.28 -14.67 3.91
N TYR A 58 8.33 -13.79 3.62
CA TYR A 58 7.06 -13.62 4.33
C TYR A 58 5.83 -13.92 3.44
N LEU A 59 6.01 -14.17 2.15
CA LEU A 59 4.93 -14.59 1.26
C LEU A 59 4.41 -15.99 1.63
N ASN A 60 3.15 -16.24 1.32
CA ASN A 60 2.42 -17.50 1.53
C ASN A 60 2.17 -17.89 3.00
N LYS A 61 2.32 -16.95 3.93
CA LYS A 61 2.19 -17.18 5.38
C LYS A 61 0.90 -16.62 6.00
N GLY A 62 0.00 -16.02 5.22
CA GLY A 62 -1.25 -15.44 5.73
C GLY A 62 -1.08 -14.07 6.40
N HIS A 63 0.04 -13.38 6.17
CA HIS A 63 0.26 -12.04 6.71
C HIS A 63 -0.61 -10.98 6.03
N SER A 64 -0.78 -9.84 6.71
CA SER A 64 -1.42 -8.64 6.15
C SER A 64 -0.39 -7.53 6.04
N LEU A 65 -0.19 -7.01 4.82
CA LEU A 65 0.77 -5.98 4.52
C LEU A 65 0.09 -4.61 4.38
N PHE A 66 0.55 -3.66 5.18
CA PHE A 66 0.11 -2.27 5.12
C PHE A 66 1.13 -1.40 4.37
N THR A 67 0.66 -0.64 3.37
CA THR A 67 1.55 0.16 2.51
C THR A 67 1.10 1.61 2.34
N ASP A 68 2.07 2.48 2.02
CA ASP A 68 1.83 3.86 1.59
C ASP A 68 1.46 3.93 0.08
N ASN A 69 0.95 5.10 -0.35
CA ASN A 69 0.50 5.34 -1.73
C ASN A 69 1.56 5.16 -2.84
N TYR A 70 2.85 5.27 -2.52
CA TYR A 70 3.95 5.06 -3.44
C TYR A 70 4.15 3.57 -3.75
N TYR A 71 3.76 2.66 -2.86
CA TYR A 71 3.90 1.23 -3.09
C TYR A 71 2.62 0.59 -3.62
N GLY A 72 1.45 1.07 -3.17
CA GLY A 72 0.15 0.52 -3.55
C GLY A 72 -0.15 0.54 -5.06
N SER A 73 -0.73 -0.55 -5.55
CA SER A 73 -1.34 -0.68 -6.88
C SER A 73 -2.29 -1.89 -6.92
N SER A 74 -3.18 -1.95 -7.92
CA SER A 74 -4.06 -3.10 -8.13
C SER A 74 -3.29 -4.36 -8.51
N ILE A 75 -2.29 -4.26 -9.39
CA ILE A 75 -1.43 -5.39 -9.78
C ILE A 75 -0.68 -5.95 -8.57
N LEU A 76 -0.09 -5.09 -7.72
CA LEU A 76 0.59 -5.54 -6.50
C LEU A 76 -0.37 -6.23 -5.54
N SER A 77 -1.57 -5.69 -5.37
CA SER A 77 -2.57 -6.26 -4.46
C SER A 77 -3.01 -7.65 -4.91
N GLN A 78 -3.22 -7.84 -6.22
CA GLN A 78 -3.51 -9.14 -6.80
C GLN A 78 -2.34 -10.12 -6.60
N TYR A 79 -1.10 -9.72 -6.90
CA TYR A 79 0.09 -10.55 -6.71
C TYR A 79 0.25 -11.03 -5.26
N LEU A 80 0.05 -10.13 -4.28
CA LEU A 80 0.13 -10.47 -2.86
C LEU A 80 -0.97 -11.45 -2.46
N HIS A 81 -2.20 -11.22 -2.94
CA HIS A 81 -3.32 -12.12 -2.67
C HIS A 81 -3.10 -13.53 -3.22
N GLU A 82 -2.61 -13.66 -4.46
CA GLU A 82 -2.19 -14.93 -5.07
C GLU A 82 -1.10 -15.65 -4.25
N LYS A 83 -0.33 -14.88 -3.46
CA LYS A 83 0.69 -15.36 -2.52
C LYS A 83 0.21 -15.39 -1.08
N LYS A 84 -1.09 -15.59 -0.85
CA LYS A 84 -1.75 -15.69 0.47
C LYS A 84 -1.30 -14.58 1.43
N THR A 85 -1.21 -13.36 0.92
CA THR A 85 -0.83 -12.16 1.67
C THR A 85 -1.86 -11.09 1.41
N ASN A 86 -2.52 -10.62 2.46
CA ASN A 86 -3.48 -9.53 2.34
C ASN A 86 -2.73 -8.21 2.10
N SER A 87 -3.32 -7.31 1.32
CA SER A 87 -2.82 -5.96 1.14
C SER A 87 -3.84 -4.95 1.63
N CYS A 88 -3.35 -3.89 2.27
CA CYS A 88 -4.16 -2.74 2.65
C CYS A 88 -3.31 -1.47 2.59
N GLY A 89 -3.87 -0.35 2.16
CA GLY A 89 -3.12 0.89 2.13
C GLY A 89 -3.77 1.99 1.32
N THR A 90 -3.17 3.17 1.40
CA THR A 90 -3.49 4.25 0.48
C THR A 90 -2.91 3.94 -0.90
N VAL A 91 -3.55 4.43 -1.96
CA VAL A 91 -3.10 4.25 -3.34
C VAL A 91 -3.34 5.53 -4.13
N ARG A 92 -2.49 5.79 -5.13
CA ARG A 92 -2.72 6.91 -6.04
C ARG A 92 -3.81 6.54 -7.05
N ALA A 93 -4.84 7.35 -7.14
CA ALA A 93 -5.99 7.13 -8.04
C ALA A 93 -5.60 7.02 -9.53
N ASN A 94 -4.46 7.62 -9.93
CA ASN A 94 -3.96 7.59 -11.30
C ASN A 94 -3.02 6.41 -11.60
N ARG A 95 -2.91 5.40 -10.72
CA ARG A 95 -2.21 4.15 -11.04
C ARG A 95 -2.93 3.41 -12.16
N LYS A 96 -2.16 2.70 -12.99
CA LYS A 96 -2.68 1.84 -14.05
C LYS A 96 -3.66 0.81 -13.46
N HIS A 97 -4.74 0.51 -14.19
CA HIS A 97 -5.78 -0.45 -13.79
C HIS A 97 -6.53 -0.10 -12.49
N MET A 98 -6.54 1.17 -12.08
CA MET A 98 -7.43 1.63 -11.01
C MET A 98 -8.81 2.00 -11.57
N PRO A 99 -9.90 1.65 -10.89
CA PRO A 99 -11.23 2.08 -11.28
C PRO A 99 -11.39 3.58 -11.05
N VAL A 100 -12.13 4.24 -11.94
CA VAL A 100 -12.50 5.66 -11.75
C VAL A 100 -13.70 5.75 -10.81
N LEU A 101 -13.53 6.48 -9.70
CA LEU A 101 -14.56 6.83 -8.72
C LEU A 101 -14.94 8.31 -8.91
N LYS A 102 -15.98 8.55 -9.73
CA LYS A 102 -16.36 9.88 -10.24
C LYS A 102 -17.19 10.68 -9.25
N GLU A 103 -17.67 10.05 -8.18
CA GLU A 103 -18.60 10.65 -7.23
C GLU A 103 -17.95 11.86 -6.53
N LYS A 104 -18.70 12.97 -6.47
CA LYS A 104 -18.35 14.16 -5.69
C LYS A 104 -18.85 13.95 -4.27
N LEU A 105 -17.91 13.62 -3.37
CA LEU A 105 -18.19 13.29 -1.99
C LEU A 105 -18.13 14.53 -1.08
N LYS A 106 -19.04 14.62 -0.11
CA LYS A 106 -18.94 15.51 1.04
C LYS A 106 -18.01 14.90 2.10
N LYS A 107 -17.49 15.74 3.00
CA LYS A 107 -16.61 15.27 4.09
C LYS A 107 -17.31 14.17 4.90
N GLY A 108 -16.62 13.05 5.09
CA GLY A 108 -17.14 11.85 5.78
C GLY A 108 -17.75 10.81 4.84
N GLU A 109 -18.09 11.16 3.60
CA GLU A 109 -18.67 10.21 2.64
C GLU A 109 -17.60 9.34 1.97
N THR A 110 -18.03 8.17 1.51
CA THR A 110 -17.23 7.24 0.71
C THR A 110 -17.95 6.80 -0.56
N SER A 111 -17.16 6.46 -1.57
CA SER A 111 -17.58 5.69 -2.74
C SER A 111 -16.60 4.53 -2.93
N TRP A 112 -17.06 3.39 -3.43
CA TRP A 112 -16.21 2.21 -3.59
C TRP A 112 -16.63 1.39 -4.81
N LYS A 113 -15.68 0.59 -5.29
CA LYS A 113 -15.89 -0.45 -6.30
C LYS A 113 -15.14 -1.70 -5.86
N SER A 114 -15.76 -2.86 -6.05
CA SER A 114 -15.13 -4.15 -5.81
C SER A 114 -14.91 -4.90 -7.12
N CYS A 115 -13.90 -5.75 -7.15
CA CYS A 115 -13.65 -6.72 -8.21
C CYS A 115 -13.03 -7.96 -7.57
N GLY A 116 -13.78 -9.07 -7.54
CA GLY A 116 -13.37 -10.29 -6.84
C GLY A 116 -13.08 -10.01 -5.36
N HIS A 117 -11.86 -10.33 -4.93
CA HIS A 117 -11.37 -10.17 -3.55
C HIS A 117 -10.84 -8.77 -3.23
N MET A 118 -10.86 -7.83 -4.19
CA MET A 118 -10.24 -6.52 -4.04
C MET A 118 -11.30 -5.41 -4.01
N ILE A 119 -11.14 -4.48 -3.07
CA ILE A 119 -11.95 -3.27 -2.97
C ILE A 119 -11.04 -2.05 -3.16
N VAL A 120 -11.50 -1.12 -3.99
CA VAL A 120 -10.95 0.23 -4.09
C VAL A 120 -12.01 1.19 -3.58
N LEU A 121 -11.65 1.99 -2.56
CA LEU A 121 -12.53 2.99 -1.98
C LEU A 121 -11.93 4.39 -2.08
N LYS A 122 -12.81 5.37 -2.20
CA LYS A 122 -12.52 6.80 -2.13
C LYS A 122 -13.25 7.34 -0.92
N TRP A 123 -12.52 7.99 -0.02
CA TRP A 123 -13.05 8.67 1.14
C TRP A 123 -12.73 10.16 1.07
N LYS A 124 -13.67 11.00 1.50
CA LYS A 124 -13.47 12.45 1.59
C LYS A 124 -13.20 12.88 3.03
N ASP A 125 -11.97 13.30 3.30
CA ASP A 125 -11.65 14.12 4.48
C ASP A 125 -11.44 15.59 4.07
N ARG A 126 -10.29 16.21 4.36
CA ARG A 126 -9.89 17.51 3.80
C ARG A 126 -9.64 17.42 2.30
N ARG A 127 -9.22 16.24 1.83
CA ARG A 127 -8.96 15.90 0.43
C ARG A 127 -9.50 14.51 0.15
N ASP A 128 -9.60 14.16 -1.13
CA ASP A 128 -9.95 12.81 -1.54
C ASP A 128 -8.76 11.89 -1.22
N VAL A 129 -9.05 10.80 -0.50
CA VAL A 129 -8.09 9.73 -0.22
C VAL A 129 -8.61 8.48 -0.91
N THR A 130 -7.73 7.80 -1.64
CA THR A 130 -8.05 6.51 -2.26
C THR A 130 -7.30 5.42 -1.53
N MET A 131 -8.00 4.34 -1.19
CA MET A 131 -7.44 3.16 -0.56
C MET A 131 -7.76 1.91 -1.38
N ILE A 132 -6.92 0.89 -1.22
CA ILE A 132 -7.08 -0.42 -1.81
C ILE A 132 -6.87 -1.48 -0.74
N THR A 133 -7.71 -2.50 -0.74
CA THR A 133 -7.65 -3.59 0.24
C THR A 133 -8.08 -4.91 -0.38
N THR A 134 -7.51 -6.01 0.10
CA THR A 134 -7.92 -7.39 -0.24
C THR A 134 -8.45 -8.18 0.97
N MET A 135 -8.65 -7.51 2.12
CA MET A 135 -9.02 -8.17 3.38
C MET A 135 -10.21 -7.56 4.12
N HIS A 136 -10.64 -6.35 3.74
CA HIS A 136 -11.70 -5.64 4.43
C HIS A 136 -12.95 -5.53 3.56
N GLU A 137 -14.10 -5.45 4.21
CA GLU A 137 -15.34 -5.01 3.60
C GLU A 137 -15.39 -3.47 3.51
N HIS A 138 -16.40 -2.92 2.84
CA HIS A 138 -16.52 -1.49 2.55
C HIS A 138 -17.22 -0.69 3.67
N GLU A 139 -17.28 -1.22 4.88
CA GLU A 139 -17.98 -0.60 6.00
C GLU A 139 -17.15 0.55 6.62
N ILE A 140 -17.79 1.70 6.84
CA ILE A 140 -17.21 2.77 7.67
C ILE A 140 -17.74 2.59 9.08
N VAL A 141 -16.84 2.37 10.03
CA VAL A 141 -17.17 2.36 11.45
C VAL A 141 -16.66 3.65 12.09
N ALA A 142 -17.54 4.36 12.80
CA ALA A 142 -17.13 5.48 13.64
C ALA A 142 -16.43 4.92 14.89
N LEU A 143 -15.12 5.15 14.99
CA LEU A 143 -14.36 4.79 16.18
C LEU A 143 -14.51 5.91 17.23
N GLU A 144 -14.89 5.54 18.45
CA GLU A 144 -14.75 6.43 19.60
C GLU A 144 -13.25 6.70 19.83
N LYS A 145 -12.90 7.96 20.14
CA LYS A 145 -11.51 8.45 20.25
C LYS A 145 -10.61 7.66 21.23
N ASN A 146 -11.17 6.75 22.02
CA ASN A 146 -10.48 6.04 23.10
C ASN A 146 -10.20 4.55 22.82
N LEU A 147 -10.54 4.02 21.64
CA LEU A 147 -10.08 2.68 21.26
C LEU A 147 -8.66 2.76 20.69
N GLN A 148 -7.67 2.58 21.56
CA GLN A 148 -6.34 2.16 21.14
C GLN A 148 -6.44 0.73 20.61
N ILE A 149 -6.42 0.60 19.28
CA ILE A 149 -6.27 -0.70 18.62
C ILE A 149 -4.77 -1.01 18.69
N TYR A 150 -4.38 -1.88 19.63
CA TYR A 150 -3.06 -2.51 19.69
C TYR A 150 -3.00 -3.70 18.72
#